data_AF-Q1Q7C0-F1
#
_entry.id   AF-Q1Q7C0-F1
#
_cell.length_a   1.000
_cell.length_b   1.000
_cell.length_c   1.000
_cell.angle_alpha   90.00
_cell.angle_beta   90.00
_cell.angle_gamma   90.00
#
_symmetry.space_group_name_H-M   'P 1'
#
loop_
_entity.id
_entity.type
_entity.pdbx_description
1 polymer ?
#
loop_
_entity_poly.entity_id
_entity_poly.type
_entity_poly.pdbx_seq_one_letter_code
_entity_poly.pdbx_strand_id
1 'polypeptide(L)' 'MQKGDVATIVEYHPVSKGEDGYSLEVFNAPGDTIAVITVPVSAIEPLAENEIFSIRTLVVEGKD' A
#
# COMPACT_ATOMS: atom_id res chain seq x y z
N MET A 1 -4.59 6.73 -2.24
CA MET A 1 -4.49 5.71 -1.18
C MET A 1 -4.86 6.36 0.13
N GLN A 2 -5.57 5.65 0.98
CA GLN A 2 -6.00 6.12 2.29
C GLN A 2 -5.67 5.07 3.34
N LYS A 3 -5.68 5.45 4.62
CA LYS A 3 -5.43 4.52 5.73
C LYS A 3 -6.35 3.29 5.63
N GLY A 4 -5.77 2.11 5.83
CA GLY A 4 -6.45 0.82 5.73
C GLY A 4 -6.60 0.27 4.31
N ASP A 5 -6.02 0.92 3.28
CA ASP A 5 -5.72 0.20 2.02
C ASP A 5 -4.73 -0.92 2.33
N VAL A 6 -4.91 -2.09 1.70
CA VAL A 6 -4.06 -3.27 1.88
C VAL A 6 -3.18 -3.43 0.65
N ALA A 7 -1.91 -3.76 0.87
CA ALA A 7 -0.92 -3.92 -0.19
C ALA A 7 0.13 -4.97 0.21
N THR A 8 0.87 -5.46 -0.77
CA THR A 8 1.99 -6.39 -0.56
C THR A 8 3.32 -5.68 -0.76
N ILE A 9 4.27 -5.89 0.14
CA ILE A 9 5.66 -5.42 -0.05
C ILE A 9 6.29 -6.25 -1.16
N VAL A 10 6.75 -5.58 -2.22
CA VAL A 10 7.43 -6.22 -3.36
C VAL A 10 8.91 -5.87 -3.45
N GLU A 11 9.35 -4.78 -2.79
CA GLU A 11 10.75 -4.37 -2.78
C GLU A 11 11.07 -3.54 -1.53
N TYR A 12 12.29 -3.71 -0.99
CA TYR A 12 12.83 -2.92 0.13
C TYR A 12 13.93 -1.98 -0.37
N HIS A 13 13.86 -0.73 0.09
CA HIS A 13 14.75 0.36 -0.32
C HIS A 13 15.54 0.87 0.89
N PRO A 14 16.72 0.28 1.18
CA PRO A 14 17.59 0.79 2.23
C PRO A 14 18.22 2.12 1.81
N VAL A 15 18.27 3.09 2.73
CA VAL A 15 18.91 4.39 2.49
C VAL A 15 20.02 4.67 3.50
N SER A 16 21.08 5.36 3.06
CA SER A 16 22.22 5.68 3.94
C SER A 16 21.91 6.77 4.96
N LYS A 17 20.88 7.58 4.70
CA LYS A 17 20.38 8.64 5.58
C LYS A 17 18.88 8.80 5.39
N GLY A 18 18.15 8.93 6.49
CA GLY A 18 16.70 9.04 6.48
C GLY A 18 16.04 7.71 6.84
N GLU A 19 14.78 7.57 6.46
CA GLU A 19 14.00 6.37 6.67
C GLU A 19 14.01 5.51 5.43
N ASP A 20 14.14 4.19 5.61
CA ASP A 20 14.02 3.24 4.52
C ASP A 20 12.61 3.27 3.91
N GLY A 21 12.51 2.72 2.70
CA GLY A 21 11.24 2.63 1.99
C GLY A 21 10.88 1.22 1.58
N TYR A 22 9.63 1.04 1.17
CA TYR A 22 9.15 -0.13 0.47
C TYR A 22 8.44 0.28 -0.82
N SER A 23 8.56 -0.55 -1.85
CA SER A 23 7.57 -0.60 -2.93
C SER A 23 6.42 -1.50 -2.49
N LEU A 24 5.20 -0.97 -2.56
CA LEU A 24 3.97 -1.69 -2.26
C LEU A 24 3.18 -1.89 -3.54
N GLU A 25 2.79 -3.14 -3.81
CA GLU A 25 1.85 -3.51 -4.84
C GLU A 25 0.43 -3.51 -4.27
N VAL A 26 -0.45 -2.71 -4.88
CA VAL A 26 -1.84 -2.55 -4.47
C VAL A 26 -2.74 -3.32 -5.42
N PHE A 27 -3.64 -4.12 -4.86
CA PHE A 27 -4.60 -4.93 -5.61
C PHE A 27 -6.02 -4.41 -5.44
N ASN A 28 -6.84 -4.52 -6.49
CA ASN A 28 -8.29 -4.41 -6.33
C ASN A 28 -8.86 -5.69 -5.67
N ALA A 29 -10.16 -5.69 -5.34
CA ALA A 29 -10.80 -6.84 -4.70
C ALA A 29 -10.74 -8.16 -5.53
N PRO A 30 -10.83 -8.12 -6.87
CA PRO A 30 -10.53 -9.27 -7.72
C PRO A 30 -9.09 -9.81 -7.65
N GLY A 31 -8.12 -8.97 -7.27
CA GLY A 31 -6.70 -9.33 -7.23
C GLY A 31 -5.86 -8.76 -8.38
N ASP A 32 -6.39 -7.84 -9.19
CA ASP A 32 -5.60 -7.15 -10.21
C ASP A 32 -4.72 -6.07 -9.59
N THR A 33 -3.47 -5.98 -10.03
CA THR A 33 -2.59 -4.87 -9.69
C THR A 33 -3.13 -3.57 -10.27
N ILE A 34 -3.38 -2.58 -9.40
CA ILE A 34 -3.89 -1.26 -9.81
C ILE A 34 -2.87 -0.14 -9.59
N ALA A 35 -1.87 -0.35 -8.74
CA ALA A 35 -0.78 0.60 -8.51
C ALA A 35 0.43 -0.08 -7.87
N VAL A 36 1.61 0.49 -8.12
CA VAL A 36 2.81 0.27 -7.31
C VAL A 36 3.25 1.62 -6.76
N ILE A 37 3.38 1.72 -5.44
CA ILE A 37 3.71 2.97 -4.74
C ILE A 37 4.95 2.79 -3.88
N THR A 38 5.74 3.85 -3.71
CA THR A 38 6.85 3.87 -2.75
C THR A 38 6.42 4.63 -1.51
N VAL A 39 6.61 4.03 -0.33
CA VAL A 39 6.28 4.64 0.96
C VAL A 39 7.43 4.46 1.96
N PRO A 40 7.56 5.34 2.98
CA PRO A 40 8.45 5.08 4.10
C PRO A 40 7.95 3.89 4.94
N VAL A 41 8.86 3.21 5.65
CA VAL A 41 8.52 2.06 6.53
C VAL A 41 7.43 2.42 7.54
N SER A 42 7.47 3.61 8.14
CA SER A 42 6.54 4.09 9.16
C SER A 42 5.12 4.37 8.64
N ALA A 43 4.91 4.38 7.32
CA ALA A 43 3.58 4.60 6.73
C ALA A 43 2.72 3.33 6.69
N ILE A 44 3.26 2.17 7.07
CA ILE A 44 2.54 0.88 7.05
C ILE A 44 2.58 0.17 8.39
N GLU A 45 1.62 -0.73 8.58
CA GLU A 45 1.54 -1.65 9.71
C GLU A 45 1.26 -3.07 9.20
N PRO A 46 1.78 -4.12 9.86
CA PRO A 46 1.45 -5.49 9.50
C PRO A 46 -0.02 -5.79 9.83
N LEU A 47 -0.63 -6.64 9.01
CA LEU A 47 -2.00 -7.10 9.23
C LEU A 47 -2.06 -8.09 10.40
N ALA A 48 -3.09 -7.98 11.23
CA ALA A 48 -3.34 -8.88 12.34
C ALA A 48 -4.34 -9.98 11.97
N GLU A 49 -4.19 -11.18 12.56
CA GLU A 49 -5.00 -12.36 12.22
C GLU A 49 -6.52 -12.17 12.49
N ASN A 50 -6.88 -11.24 13.36
CA ASN A 50 -8.27 -10.95 13.74
C ASN A 50 -8.88 -9.77 12.98
N GLU A 51 -8.21 -9.25 11.94
CA GLU A 51 -8.74 -8.21 11.07
C GLU A 51 -9.57 -8.79 9.93
N ILE A 52 -10.65 -8.10 9.55
CA ILE A 52 -11.52 -8.48 8.44
C ILE A 52 -11.51 -7.36 7.41
N PHE A 53 -11.15 -7.68 6.16
CA PHE A 53 -11.15 -6.70 5.08
C PHE A 53 -12.58 -6.28 4.70
N SER A 54 -12.74 -5.01 4.36
CA SER A 54 -13.97 -4.46 3.79
C SER A 54 -13.64 -3.73 2.50
N ILE A 55 -14.48 -3.90 1.47
CA ILE A 55 -14.29 -3.24 0.19
C ILE A 55 -14.82 -1.80 0.21
N ARG A 56 -14.13 -0.91 -0.52
CA ARG A 56 -14.62 0.41 -0.90
C ARG A 56 -14.26 0.68 -2.35
N THR A 57 -15.00 1.57 -2.99
CA THR A 57 -14.62 2.08 -4.31
C THR A 57 -13.37 2.94 -4.17
N LEU A 58 -12.35 2.66 -4.98
CA LEU A 58 -11.21 3.55 -5.11
C LEU A 58 -11.69 4.85 -5.77
N VAL A 59 -11.56 5.97 -5.07
CA VAL A 59 -11.75 7.29 -5.65
C VAL A 59 -10.44 7.72 -6.28
N VAL A 60 -10.38 7.69 -7.61
CA VAL A 60 -9.28 8.28 -8.36
C VAL A 60 -9.65 9.75 -8.59
N GLU A 61 -8.92 10.70 -8.02
CA GLU A 61 -9.09 12.10 -8.41
C GLU A 61 -8.67 12.23 -9.88
N GLY A 62 -9.63 12.57 -10.74
CA GLY A 62 -9.37 12.84 -12.14
C GLY A 62 -8.47 14.07 -12.27
N LYS A 63 -7.45 13.98 -13.14
CA LYS A 63 -6.95 15.18 -13.80
C LYS A 63 -7.98 15.51 -14.87
N ASP A 64 -8.69 16.62 -14.68
CA ASP A 64 -9.43 17.28 -15.75
C ASP A 64 -8.54 17.51 -16.98
#